data_AF-A0A918GD44-F1
#
_entry.id   AF-A0A918GD44-F1
#
_cell.length_a   1.000
_cell.length_b   1.000
_cell.length_c   1.000
_cell.angle_alpha   90.00
_cell.angle_beta   90.00
_cell.angle_gamma   90.00
#
_symmetry.space_group_name_H-M   'P 1'
#
loop_
_entity.id
_entity.type
_entity.pdbx_description
1 polymer ?
#
loop_
_entity_poly.entity_id
_entity_poly.type
_entity_poly.pdbx_seq_one_letter_code
_entity_poly.pdbx_strand_id
1 'polypeptide(L)'
;MAAHAPLPSTAPLGFRKGGRPIYPILGVSADDPSNGGIGGPGEGAGGTPVSVPQSELSRLFAREKDQGLRAGVRDLVASRKALTDFVQAQHDAEQERKAAEQARLSEVERREQAATERERQARERESAAALRERDAARRAVLVNLGAAGDGLEDAVALLTRDIEPDADDTTLTQAADTLKRRRPELFAQGQGRGRSPEGPLSGAPSGVPGRGGGPPPHPGQRGLDFARRRGPLPPS
;
A
#
# COMPACT_ATOMS: atom_id res chain seq x y z
N MET A 1 -66.98 7.75 53.07
CA MET A 1 -65.55 7.90 52.74
C MET A 1 -65.06 6.55 52.22
N ALA A 2 -64.94 6.38 50.91
CA ALA A 2 -64.42 5.13 50.33
C ALA A 2 -62.89 5.19 50.34
N ALA A 3 -62.25 4.28 51.07
CA ALA A 3 -60.80 4.17 51.11
C ALA A 3 -60.30 3.63 49.75
N HIS A 4 -59.50 4.43 49.04
CA HIS A 4 -58.81 3.95 47.85
C HIS A 4 -57.74 2.94 48.25
N ALA A 5 -57.79 1.75 47.64
CA ALA A 5 -56.75 0.74 47.79
C ALA A 5 -55.39 1.30 47.31
N PRO A 6 -54.27 1.00 48.00
CA PRO A 6 -52.96 1.47 47.59
C PRO A 6 -52.60 0.90 46.21
N LEU A 7 -52.09 1.76 45.33
CA LEU A 7 -51.59 1.36 44.02
C LEU A 7 -50.45 0.33 44.20
N PRO A 8 -50.37 -0.71 43.34
CA PRO A 8 -49.31 -1.72 43.44
C PRO A 8 -47.94 -1.06 43.23
N SER A 9 -46.97 -1.48 44.05
CA SER A 9 -45.60 -0.94 44.01
C SER A 9 -44.97 -1.15 42.62
N THR A 10 -44.44 -0.08 42.02
CA THR A 10 -43.67 -0.11 40.77
C THR A 10 -42.21 -0.54 40.98
N ALA A 11 -41.85 -1.02 42.17
CA ALA A 11 -40.51 -1.53 42.44
C ALA A 11 -40.24 -2.81 41.62
N PRO A 12 -39.03 -2.96 41.04
CA PRO A 12 -38.68 -4.18 40.32
C PRO A 12 -38.62 -5.37 41.28
N LEU A 13 -39.20 -6.51 40.87
CA LEU A 13 -39.15 -7.77 41.61
C LEU A 13 -37.73 -8.38 41.64
N GLY A 14 -36.87 -7.97 40.70
CA GLY A 14 -35.50 -8.44 40.59
C GLY A 14 -34.87 -8.04 39.25
N PHE A 15 -33.67 -8.55 38.96
CA PHE A 15 -32.93 -8.26 37.72
C PHE A 15 -32.55 -9.56 37.00
N ARG A 16 -32.63 -9.55 35.66
CA ARG A 16 -32.14 -10.66 34.82
C ARG A 16 -30.61 -10.69 34.82
N LYS A 17 -30.00 -11.81 34.37
CA LYS A 17 -28.52 -11.94 34.21
C LYS A 17 -27.87 -10.83 33.36
N GLY A 18 -28.64 -10.14 32.52
CA GLY A 18 -28.19 -8.97 31.74
C GLY A 18 -28.51 -7.61 32.38
N GLY A 19 -28.80 -7.54 33.69
CA GLY A 19 -29.04 -6.29 34.43
C GLY A 19 -30.37 -5.59 34.15
N ARG A 20 -31.27 -6.19 33.36
CA ARG A 20 -32.59 -5.60 33.08
C ARG A 20 -33.57 -5.87 34.23
N PRO A 21 -34.27 -4.85 34.76
CA PRO A 21 -35.25 -5.02 35.83
C PRO A 21 -36.46 -5.83 35.36
N ILE A 22 -36.98 -6.67 36.26
CA ILE A 22 -38.20 -7.45 36.09
C ILE A 22 -39.31 -6.72 36.85
N TYR A 23 -40.28 -6.17 36.13
CA TYR A 23 -41.44 -5.53 36.74
C TYR A 23 -42.58 -6.54 36.94
N PRO A 24 -43.39 -6.38 38.01
CA PRO A 24 -44.60 -7.17 38.17
C PRO A 24 -45.55 -6.91 36.99
N ILE A 25 -46.16 -7.97 36.45
CA ILE A 25 -47.17 -7.85 35.40
C ILE A 25 -48.45 -7.31 36.03
N LEU A 26 -48.83 -6.08 35.67
CA LEU A 26 -50.07 -5.45 36.11
C LEU A 26 -51.27 -6.33 35.68
N GLY A 27 -52.09 -6.75 36.64
CA GLY A 27 -53.28 -7.59 36.43
C GLY A 27 -53.13 -9.07 36.78
N VAL A 28 -51.97 -9.53 37.25
CA VAL A 28 -51.74 -10.93 37.69
C VAL A 28 -51.37 -11.00 39.17
N SER A 29 -52.00 -10.17 40.00
CA SER A 29 -51.88 -10.30 41.45
C SER A 29 -52.77 -11.43 41.94
N ALA A 30 -52.29 -12.24 42.90
CA ALA A 30 -53.11 -13.24 43.58
C ALA A 30 -54.27 -12.60 44.37
N ASP A 31 -54.17 -11.31 44.68
CA ASP A 31 -55.17 -10.52 45.39
C ASP A 31 -56.11 -9.73 44.45
N ASP A 32 -56.02 -9.94 43.12
CA ASP A 32 -56.90 -9.28 42.15
C ASP A 32 -58.24 -10.05 42.04
N PRO A 33 -59.39 -9.45 42.41
CA PRO A 33 -60.70 -10.10 42.29
C PRO A 33 -61.06 -10.46 40.84
N SER A 34 -60.38 -9.88 39.85
CA SER A 34 -60.54 -10.18 38.43
C SER A 34 -59.96 -11.55 38.03
N ASN A 35 -59.09 -12.15 38.85
CA ASN A 35 -58.49 -13.47 38.63
C ASN A 35 -59.36 -14.65 39.13
N GLY A 36 -60.51 -14.39 39.77
CA GLY A 36 -61.41 -15.43 40.31
C GLY A 36 -62.22 -16.23 39.27
N GLY A 37 -62.04 -15.97 37.97
CA GLY A 37 -62.84 -16.59 36.90
C GLY A 37 -62.38 -17.96 36.40
N ILE A 38 -61.23 -18.47 36.84
CA ILE A 38 -60.67 -19.73 36.35
C ILE A 38 -60.45 -20.67 37.53
N GLY A 39 -61.54 -21.29 38.02
CA GLY A 39 -61.45 -22.17 39.19
C GLY A 39 -62.68 -23.00 39.61
N GLY A 40 -63.77 -23.07 38.83
CA GLY A 40 -64.90 -24.04 38.96
C GLY A 40 -65.67 -24.10 40.31
N PRO A 41 -66.78 -24.88 40.43
CA PRO A 41 -67.69 -25.44 39.44
C PRO A 41 -69.09 -24.79 39.55
N GLY A 42 -69.62 -24.26 38.44
CA GLY A 42 -70.99 -23.73 38.37
C GLY A 42 -71.71 -24.33 37.17
N GLU A 43 -72.75 -25.11 37.44
CA GLU A 43 -73.64 -25.73 36.45
C GLU A 43 -74.22 -24.68 35.49
N GLY A 44 -74.23 -25.00 34.19
CA GLY A 44 -75.08 -24.32 33.20
C GLY A 44 -74.42 -23.95 31.87
N ALA A 45 -74.11 -24.95 31.03
CA ALA A 45 -74.20 -24.91 29.55
C ALA A 45 -73.44 -26.13 29.00
N GLY A 46 -74.17 -27.07 28.38
CA GLY A 46 -73.61 -28.29 27.82
C GLY A 46 -72.68 -28.05 26.64
N GLY A 47 -71.40 -27.83 26.92
CA GLY A 47 -70.32 -28.09 25.98
C GLY A 47 -69.82 -29.51 26.19
N THR A 48 -70.29 -30.47 25.38
CA THR A 48 -69.67 -31.80 25.33
C THR A 48 -68.17 -31.65 25.08
N PRO A 49 -67.28 -32.30 25.85
CA PRO A 49 -65.86 -32.32 25.52
C PRO A 49 -65.72 -32.97 24.15
N VAL A 50 -65.37 -32.18 23.14
CA VAL A 50 -65.13 -32.67 21.77
C VAL A 50 -63.82 -33.48 21.81
N SER A 51 -63.93 -34.77 22.10
CA SER A 51 -62.83 -35.71 22.00
C SER A 51 -62.60 -36.02 20.52
N VAL A 52 -61.67 -35.30 19.90
CA VAL A 52 -61.28 -35.57 18.51
C VAL A 52 -60.45 -36.87 18.51
N PRO A 53 -60.88 -37.92 17.79
CA PRO A 53 -60.12 -39.15 17.73
C PRO A 53 -58.76 -38.90 17.08
N GLN A 54 -57.72 -39.60 17.55
CA GLN A 54 -56.34 -39.46 17.06
C GLN A 54 -56.21 -39.66 15.54
N SER A 55 -57.10 -40.49 14.95
CA SER A 55 -57.19 -40.72 13.51
C SER A 55 -57.66 -39.48 12.73
N GLU A 56 -58.52 -38.64 13.31
CA GLU A 56 -58.95 -37.36 12.72
C GLU A 56 -57.85 -36.31 12.82
N LEU A 57 -57.15 -36.21 13.95
CA LEU A 57 -55.99 -35.32 14.09
C LEU A 57 -54.90 -35.66 13.07
N SER A 58 -54.59 -36.95 12.89
CA SER A 58 -53.60 -37.41 11.91
C SER A 58 -54.00 -37.03 10.48
N ARG A 59 -55.29 -37.11 10.15
CA ARG A 59 -55.82 -36.69 8.84
C ARG A 59 -55.76 -35.18 8.64
N LEU A 60 -56.03 -34.39 9.68
CA LEU A 60 -55.92 -32.93 9.63
C LEU A 60 -54.46 -32.49 9.42
N PHE A 61 -53.51 -33.06 10.17
CA PHE A 61 -52.08 -32.75 9.99
C PHE A 61 -51.55 -33.16 8.62
N ALA A 62 -51.99 -34.30 8.09
CA ALA A 62 -51.60 -34.71 6.73
C ALA A 62 -52.10 -33.70 5.69
N ARG A 63 -53.37 -33.26 5.81
CA ARG A 63 -53.93 -32.25 4.90
C ARG A 63 -53.24 -30.90 5.03
N GLU A 64 -52.91 -30.46 6.23
CA GLU A 64 -52.20 -29.20 6.47
C GLU A 64 -50.78 -29.24 5.87
N LYS A 65 -50.06 -30.35 6.06
CA LYS A 65 -48.74 -30.56 5.43
C LYS A 65 -48.84 -30.54 3.90
N ASP A 66 -49.81 -31.25 3.34
CA ASP A 66 -50.02 -31.27 1.90
C ASP A 66 -50.37 -29.87 1.34
N GLN A 67 -51.15 -29.09 2.08
CA GLN A 67 -51.47 -27.70 1.72
C GLN A 67 -50.24 -26.80 1.81
N GLY A 68 -49.44 -26.92 2.86
CA GLY A 68 -48.18 -26.18 3.02
C GLY A 68 -47.17 -26.50 1.93
N LEU A 69 -47.02 -27.78 1.56
CA LEU A 69 -46.16 -28.21 0.45
C LEU A 69 -46.64 -27.62 -0.89
N ARG A 70 -47.94 -27.66 -1.17
CA ARG A 70 -48.51 -27.07 -2.40
C ARG A 70 -48.39 -25.54 -2.42
N ALA A 71 -48.50 -24.87 -1.27
CA ALA A 71 -48.27 -23.44 -1.16
C ALA A 71 -46.79 -23.11 -1.45
N GLY A 72 -45.85 -23.79 -0.78
CA GLY A 72 -44.42 -23.58 -1.00
C GLY A 72 -43.96 -23.88 -2.44
N VAL A 73 -44.49 -24.92 -3.09
CA VAL A 73 -44.20 -25.20 -4.50
C VAL A 73 -44.73 -24.08 -5.41
N ARG A 74 -45.93 -23.56 -5.14
CA ARG A 74 -46.48 -22.42 -5.92
C ARG A 74 -45.65 -21.17 -5.73
N ASP A 75 -45.19 -20.89 -4.50
CA ASP A 75 -44.33 -19.74 -4.21
C ASP A 75 -42.97 -19.87 -4.89
N LEU A 76 -42.39 -21.07 -4.92
CA LEU A 76 -41.13 -21.33 -5.65
C LEU A 76 -41.30 -21.17 -7.17
N VAL A 77 -42.41 -21.66 -7.73
CA VAL A 77 -42.71 -21.48 -9.16
C VAL A 77 -42.95 -20.01 -9.50
N ALA A 78 -43.67 -19.27 -8.64
CA ALA A 78 -43.90 -17.85 -8.79
C ALA A 78 -42.61 -17.02 -8.64
N SER A 79 -41.69 -17.44 -7.76
CA SER A 79 -40.39 -16.79 -7.52
C SER A 79 -39.25 -17.31 -8.39
N ARG A 80 -39.51 -18.24 -9.33
CA ARG A 80 -38.48 -18.87 -10.18
C ARG A 80 -37.59 -17.84 -10.89
N LYS A 81 -38.18 -16.76 -11.38
CA LYS A 81 -37.44 -15.67 -12.02
C LYS A 81 -36.53 -14.95 -11.01
N ALA A 82 -37.06 -14.57 -9.85
CA ALA A 82 -36.30 -13.92 -8.79
C ALA A 82 -35.15 -14.81 -8.26
N LEU A 83 -35.36 -16.13 -8.17
CA LEU A 83 -34.31 -17.08 -7.80
C LEU A 83 -33.21 -17.14 -8.87
N THR A 84 -33.59 -17.15 -10.15
CA THR A 84 -32.63 -17.16 -11.27
C THR A 84 -31.83 -15.86 -11.31
N ASP A 85 -32.50 -14.72 -11.15
CA ASP A 85 -31.88 -13.39 -11.09
C ASP A 85 -30.94 -13.29 -9.88
N PHE A 86 -31.32 -13.85 -8.73
CA PHE A 86 -30.46 -13.89 -7.55
C PHE A 86 -29.21 -14.75 -7.76
N VAL A 87 -29.36 -15.95 -8.30
CA VAL A 87 -28.22 -16.84 -8.59
C VAL A 87 -27.29 -16.21 -9.62
N GLN A 88 -27.85 -15.58 -10.67
CA GLN A 88 -27.06 -14.87 -11.67
C GLN A 88 -26.31 -13.70 -11.05
N ALA A 89 -26.98 -12.87 -10.24
CA ALA A 89 -26.35 -11.75 -9.56
C ALA A 89 -25.23 -12.19 -8.59
N GLN A 90 -25.40 -13.32 -7.90
CA GLN A 90 -24.36 -13.90 -7.06
C GLN A 90 -23.15 -14.32 -7.90
N HIS A 91 -23.38 -15.01 -9.02
CA HIS A 91 -22.33 -15.46 -9.91
C HIS A 91 -21.56 -14.27 -10.53
N ASP A 92 -22.28 -13.25 -11.00
CA ASP A 92 -21.68 -12.05 -11.59
C ASP A 92 -20.84 -11.30 -10.54
N ALA A 93 -21.33 -11.15 -9.31
CA ALA A 93 -20.57 -10.54 -8.21
C ALA A 93 -19.30 -11.32 -7.85
N GLU A 94 -19.33 -12.65 -7.88
CA GLU A 94 -18.14 -13.47 -7.69
C GLU A 94 -17.13 -13.31 -8.83
N GLN A 95 -17.61 -13.23 -10.07
CA GLN A 95 -16.76 -13.02 -11.25
C GLN A 95 -16.09 -11.64 -11.20
N GLU A 96 -16.84 -10.59 -10.85
CA GLU A 96 -16.29 -9.24 -10.69
C GLU A 96 -15.22 -9.19 -9.59
N ARG A 97 -15.45 -9.86 -8.45
CA ARG A 97 -14.45 -9.96 -7.37
C ARG A 97 -13.17 -10.64 -7.85
N LYS A 98 -13.29 -11.79 -8.53
CA LYS A 98 -12.14 -12.52 -9.09
C LYS A 98 -11.40 -11.67 -10.12
N ALA A 99 -12.12 -10.98 -11.00
CA ALA A 99 -11.51 -10.09 -12.00
C ALA A 99 -10.78 -8.91 -11.33
N ALA A 100 -11.36 -8.31 -10.29
CA ALA A 100 -10.73 -7.23 -9.53
C ALA A 100 -9.47 -7.70 -8.79
N GLU A 101 -9.49 -8.90 -8.21
CA GLU A 101 -8.32 -9.51 -7.58
C GLU A 101 -7.21 -9.79 -8.58
N GLN A 102 -7.53 -10.36 -9.74
CA GLN A 102 -6.56 -10.57 -10.83
C GLN A 102 -5.98 -9.25 -11.36
N ALA A 103 -6.81 -8.23 -11.51
CA ALA A 103 -6.36 -6.90 -11.89
C ALA A 103 -5.40 -6.30 -10.85
N ARG A 104 -5.68 -6.47 -9.55
CA ARG A 104 -4.78 -6.03 -8.47
C ARG A 104 -3.45 -6.78 -8.47
N LEU A 105 -3.48 -8.11 -8.64
CA LEU A 105 -2.27 -8.93 -8.73
C LEU A 105 -1.39 -8.47 -9.91
N SER A 106 -1.98 -8.31 -11.09
CA SER A 106 -1.23 -7.85 -12.27
C SER A 106 -0.71 -6.41 -12.15
N GLU A 107 -1.39 -5.52 -11.41
CA GLU A 107 -0.87 -4.18 -11.12
C GLU A 107 0.33 -4.23 -10.17
N VAL A 108 0.29 -5.08 -9.15
CA VAL A 108 1.41 -5.28 -8.22
C VAL A 108 2.62 -5.82 -8.96
N GLU A 109 2.44 -6.86 -9.79
CA GLU A 109 3.52 -7.42 -10.62
C GLU A 109 4.16 -6.36 -11.53
N ARG A 110 3.35 -5.51 -12.17
CA ARG A 110 3.86 -4.41 -13.00
C ARG A 110 4.68 -3.40 -12.18
N ARG A 111 4.23 -3.08 -10.96
CA ARG A 111 4.95 -2.16 -10.07
C ARG A 111 6.28 -2.76 -9.60
N GLU A 112 6.31 -4.04 -9.29
CA GLU A 112 7.52 -4.77 -8.90
C GLU A 112 8.53 -4.86 -10.04
N GLN A 113 8.07 -5.17 -11.26
CA GLN A 113 8.92 -5.14 -12.46
C GLN A 113 9.52 -3.75 -12.68
N ALA A 114 8.69 -2.70 -12.61
CA ALA A 114 9.16 -1.32 -12.77
C ALA A 114 10.14 -0.90 -11.65
N ALA A 115 9.96 -1.37 -10.41
CA ALA A 115 10.89 -1.12 -9.32
C ALA A 115 12.23 -1.82 -9.56
N THR A 116 12.20 -3.08 -9.99
CA THR A 116 13.39 -3.89 -10.30
C THR A 116 14.20 -3.27 -11.44
N GLU A 117 13.54 -2.81 -12.50
CA GLU A 117 14.19 -2.11 -13.61
C GLU A 117 14.85 -0.80 -13.17
N ARG A 118 14.17 -0.01 -12.33
CA ARG A 118 14.74 1.23 -11.78
C ARG A 118 15.95 0.96 -10.91
N GLU A 119 15.91 -0.06 -10.07
CA GLU A 119 17.04 -0.46 -9.23
C GLU A 119 18.22 -0.92 -10.09
N ARG A 120 17.96 -1.73 -11.11
CA ARG A 120 18.99 -2.15 -12.07
C ARG A 120 19.63 -0.95 -12.77
N GLN A 121 18.83 -0.01 -13.28
CA GLN A 121 19.34 1.20 -13.92
C GLN A 121 20.14 2.08 -12.94
N ALA A 122 19.73 2.17 -11.68
CA ALA A 122 20.49 2.89 -10.66
C ALA A 122 21.84 2.23 -10.39
N ARG A 123 21.86 0.90 -10.21
CA ARG A 123 23.09 0.12 -10.02
C ARG A 123 24.05 0.24 -11.21
N GLU A 124 23.54 0.22 -12.44
CA GLU A 124 24.34 0.43 -13.65
C GLU A 124 24.94 1.84 -13.71
N ARG A 125 24.21 2.87 -13.28
CA ARG A 125 24.74 4.25 -13.22
C ARG A 125 25.79 4.42 -12.13
N GLU A 126 25.57 3.81 -10.97
CA GLU A 126 26.50 3.84 -9.85
C GLU A 126 27.80 3.09 -10.19
N SER A 127 27.70 1.89 -10.79
CA SER A 127 28.90 1.15 -11.21
C SER A 127 29.68 1.91 -12.30
N ALA A 128 29.00 2.53 -13.27
CA ALA A 128 29.65 3.37 -14.27
C ALA A 128 30.29 4.63 -13.66
N ALA A 129 29.69 5.22 -12.62
CA ALA A 129 30.28 6.34 -11.90
C ALA A 129 31.53 5.91 -11.10
N ALA A 130 31.44 4.78 -10.39
CA ALA A 130 32.55 4.23 -9.62
C ALA A 130 33.75 3.87 -10.51
N LEU A 131 33.51 3.30 -11.70
CA LEU A 131 34.59 3.04 -12.67
C LEU A 131 35.29 4.33 -13.12
N ARG A 132 34.51 5.37 -13.46
CA ARG A 132 35.08 6.67 -13.85
C ARG A 132 35.88 7.34 -12.72
N GLU A 133 35.41 7.22 -11.49
CA GLU A 133 36.11 7.75 -10.31
C GLU A 133 37.45 7.04 -10.10
N ARG A 134 37.47 5.71 -10.21
CA ARG A 134 38.70 4.91 -10.10
C ARG A 134 39.70 5.23 -11.19
N ASP A 135 39.25 5.34 -12.44
CA ASP A 135 40.11 5.72 -13.56
C ASP A 135 40.70 7.13 -13.37
N ALA A 136 39.90 8.07 -12.86
CA ALA A 136 40.35 9.41 -12.52
C ALA A 136 41.37 9.40 -11.37
N ALA A 137 41.15 8.62 -10.31
CA ALA A 137 42.09 8.47 -9.20
C ALA A 137 43.44 7.91 -9.66
N ARG A 138 43.44 6.87 -10.49
CA ARG A 138 44.66 6.30 -11.10
C ARG A 138 45.43 7.32 -11.91
N ARG A 139 44.72 8.05 -12.79
CA ARG A 139 45.32 9.11 -13.60
C ARG A 139 45.89 10.21 -12.71
N ALA A 140 45.19 10.62 -11.65
CA ALA A 140 45.65 11.65 -10.72
C ALA A 140 46.97 11.27 -10.03
N VAL A 141 47.09 10.03 -9.54
CA VAL A 141 48.33 9.53 -8.92
C VAL A 141 49.50 9.56 -9.91
N LEU A 142 49.28 9.09 -11.14
CA LEU A 142 50.32 9.05 -12.18
C LEU A 142 50.74 10.46 -12.63
N VAL A 143 49.79 11.38 -12.80
CA VAL A 143 50.07 12.78 -13.13
C VAL A 143 50.87 13.45 -12.01
N ASN A 144 50.51 13.21 -10.75
CA ASN A 144 51.28 13.74 -9.60
C ASN A 144 52.73 13.22 -9.57
N LEU A 145 52.98 12.03 -10.12
CA LEU A 145 54.33 11.46 -10.25
C LEU A 145 55.11 11.94 -11.48
N GLY A 146 54.46 12.71 -12.37
CA GLY A 146 55.06 13.34 -13.55
C GLY A 146 54.71 12.68 -14.89
N ALA A 147 53.81 11.69 -14.93
CA ALA A 147 53.36 11.11 -16.19
C ALA A 147 52.49 12.10 -16.98
N ALA A 148 52.69 12.19 -18.29
CA ALA A 148 51.94 13.08 -19.17
C ALA A 148 51.87 12.53 -20.61
N GLY A 149 50.88 12.96 -21.38
CA GLY A 149 50.71 12.59 -22.79
C GLY A 149 50.62 11.08 -22.99
N ASP A 150 51.31 10.56 -24.00
CA ASP A 150 51.33 9.13 -24.33
C ASP A 150 51.91 8.28 -23.18
N GLY A 151 52.89 8.82 -22.44
CA GLY A 151 53.46 8.17 -21.27
C GLY A 151 52.46 7.97 -20.12
N LEU A 152 51.44 8.85 -20.01
CA LEU A 152 50.36 8.68 -19.04
C LEU A 152 49.43 7.53 -19.43
N GLU A 153 49.03 7.45 -20.69
CA GLU A 153 48.14 6.37 -21.16
C GLU A 153 48.83 5.01 -21.06
N ASP A 154 50.12 4.92 -21.43
CA ASP A 154 50.92 3.71 -21.26
C ASP A 154 51.09 3.34 -19.78
N ALA A 155 51.33 4.32 -18.91
CA ALA A 155 51.42 4.08 -17.48
C ALA A 155 50.09 3.60 -16.88
N VAL A 156 48.95 4.16 -17.30
CA VAL A 156 47.62 3.71 -16.88
C VAL A 156 47.37 2.26 -17.32
N ALA A 157 47.73 1.90 -18.56
CA ALA A 157 47.56 0.54 -19.06
C ALA A 157 48.40 -0.48 -18.28
N LEU A 158 49.65 -0.14 -17.96
CA LEU A 158 50.54 -0.99 -17.15
C LEU A 158 50.06 -1.11 -15.71
N LEU A 159 49.65 0.01 -15.09
CA LEU A 159 49.16 0.02 -13.72
C LEU A 159 47.86 -0.78 -13.56
N THR A 160 46.98 -0.70 -14.56
CA THR A 160 45.71 -1.46 -14.59
C THR A 160 45.93 -2.96 -14.73
N ARG A 161 47.04 -3.39 -15.36
CA ARG A 161 47.40 -4.80 -15.49
C ARG A 161 48.09 -5.34 -14.24
N ASP A 162 48.91 -4.51 -13.60
CA ASP A 162 49.77 -4.93 -12.48
C ASP A 162 49.04 -4.88 -11.12
N ILE A 163 47.84 -4.29 -11.03
CA ILE A 163 47.06 -4.15 -9.79
C ILE A 163 45.59 -4.54 -10.00
N GLU A 164 44.97 -5.11 -8.96
CA GLU A 164 43.53 -5.39 -8.90
C GLU A 164 42.67 -4.12 -9.12
N PRO A 165 41.52 -4.20 -9.83
CA PRO A 165 40.56 -3.11 -10.00
C PRO A 165 40.19 -2.32 -8.73
N ASP A 166 40.10 -3.01 -7.59
CA ASP A 166 39.60 -2.49 -6.30
C ASP A 166 40.71 -2.17 -5.29
N ALA A 167 41.97 -2.10 -5.72
CA ALA A 167 43.06 -1.75 -4.82
C ALA A 167 42.89 -0.36 -4.21
N ASP A 168 43.28 -0.24 -2.95
CA ASP A 168 43.19 1.01 -2.19
C ASP A 168 44.24 2.04 -2.64
N ASP A 169 44.05 3.29 -2.22
CA ASP A 169 44.91 4.42 -2.61
C ASP A 169 46.39 4.21 -2.23
N THR A 170 46.63 3.49 -1.12
CA THR A 170 47.99 3.19 -0.66
C THR A 170 48.70 2.22 -1.59
N THR A 171 48.04 1.12 -1.97
CA THR A 171 48.55 0.14 -2.94
C THR A 171 48.74 0.79 -4.30
N LEU A 172 47.79 1.62 -4.72
CA LEU A 172 47.86 2.37 -5.98
C LEU A 172 49.12 3.25 -6.04
N THR A 173 49.39 3.99 -4.96
CA THR A 173 50.57 4.87 -4.86
C THR A 173 51.87 4.07 -4.87
N GLN A 174 51.96 2.99 -4.10
CA GLN A 174 53.15 2.14 -4.04
C GLN A 174 53.48 1.47 -5.38
N ALA A 175 52.45 0.99 -6.07
CA ALA A 175 52.61 0.40 -7.39
C ALA A 175 53.00 1.43 -8.44
N ALA A 176 52.45 2.64 -8.38
CA ALA A 176 52.85 3.75 -9.25
C ALA A 176 54.31 4.16 -9.03
N ASP A 177 54.77 4.20 -7.77
CA ASP A 177 56.18 4.42 -7.43
C ASP A 177 57.09 3.29 -7.95
N THR A 178 56.64 2.04 -7.82
CA THR A 178 57.36 0.88 -8.35
C THR A 178 57.45 0.94 -9.87
N LEU A 179 56.38 1.33 -10.55
CA LEU A 179 56.36 1.54 -12.00
C LEU A 179 57.33 2.64 -12.41
N LYS A 180 57.37 3.76 -11.69
CA LYS A 180 58.32 4.86 -11.91
C LYS A 180 59.79 4.42 -11.78
N ARG A 181 60.09 3.56 -10.81
CA ARG A 181 61.45 2.98 -10.66
C ARG A 181 61.82 2.05 -11.82
N ARG A 182 60.86 1.26 -12.30
CA ARG A 182 61.08 0.31 -13.41
C ARG A 182 61.14 0.98 -14.78
N ARG A 183 60.39 2.07 -14.96
CA ARG A 183 60.18 2.76 -16.25
C ARG A 183 60.17 4.28 -16.06
N PRO A 184 61.31 4.90 -15.69
CA PRO A 184 61.39 6.34 -15.48
C PRO A 184 61.04 7.17 -16.74
N GLU A 185 61.23 6.60 -17.93
CA GLU A 185 60.93 7.22 -19.22
C GLU A 185 59.46 7.63 -19.40
N LEU A 186 58.53 6.94 -18.73
CA LEU A 186 57.09 7.27 -18.76
C LEU A 186 56.75 8.53 -17.96
N PHE A 187 57.63 8.94 -17.05
CA PHE A 187 57.43 10.07 -16.12
C PHE A 187 58.35 11.26 -16.41
N ALA A 188 59.26 11.15 -17.38
CA ALA A 188 60.26 12.16 -17.70
C ALA A 188 59.86 13.10 -18.85
N GLN A 189 58.76 12.82 -19.56
CA GLN A 189 58.38 13.54 -20.79
C GLN A 189 57.91 15.00 -20.58
N GLY A 190 57.71 15.44 -19.33
CA GLY A 190 57.38 16.84 -19.01
C GLY A 190 58.54 17.83 -18.97
N GLN A 191 59.81 17.37 -19.03
CA GLN A 191 60.98 18.26 -18.91
C GLN A 191 61.82 18.39 -20.20
N GLY A 192 61.50 17.65 -21.27
CA GLY A 192 62.46 17.42 -22.37
C GLY A 192 62.04 17.75 -23.80
N ARG A 193 60.86 18.33 -24.06
CA ARG A 193 60.49 18.78 -25.42
C ARG A 193 60.20 20.28 -25.46
N GLY A 194 61.06 20.97 -26.20
CA GLY A 194 61.16 22.41 -26.34
C GLY A 194 59.86 23.15 -26.63
N ARG A 195 59.54 24.09 -25.75
CA ARG A 195 58.74 25.26 -26.09
C ARG A 195 59.69 26.25 -26.78
N SER A 196 59.60 26.37 -28.11
CA SER A 196 60.21 27.49 -28.83
C SER A 196 59.39 28.77 -28.58
N PRO A 197 60.02 29.97 -28.60
CA PRO A 197 59.39 31.21 -28.19
C PRO A 197 58.46 31.79 -29.28
N GLU A 198 57.71 32.80 -28.82
CA GLU A 198 56.66 33.58 -29.46
C GLU A 198 56.90 34.04 -30.91
N GLY A 199 55.81 34.08 -31.69
CA GLY A 199 55.68 34.90 -32.90
C GLY A 199 54.51 35.89 -32.72
N PRO A 200 54.61 37.14 -33.23
CA PRO A 200 53.73 38.23 -32.83
C PRO A 200 52.38 38.29 -33.57
N LEU A 201 51.42 38.83 -32.81
CA LEU A 201 50.12 39.45 -33.17
C LEU A 201 49.85 39.78 -34.64
N SER A 202 48.69 39.36 -35.14
CA SER A 202 47.91 40.15 -36.10
C SER A 202 46.43 39.72 -36.12
N GLY A 203 45.52 40.69 -35.93
CA GLY A 203 44.13 40.62 -36.40
C GLY A 203 43.03 40.43 -35.35
N ALA A 204 42.57 41.52 -34.73
CA ALA A 204 41.17 41.67 -34.27
C ALA A 204 40.34 42.23 -35.46
N PRO A 205 39.01 42.00 -35.58
CA PRO A 205 38.04 42.58 -34.64
C PRO A 205 36.73 41.79 -34.36
N SER A 206 36.16 42.10 -33.19
CA SER A 206 34.72 42.21 -32.85
C SER A 206 33.71 41.10 -33.15
N GLY A 207 33.00 40.70 -32.09
CA GLY A 207 31.53 40.62 -32.14
C GLY A 207 30.86 39.32 -31.69
N VAL A 208 31.02 38.89 -30.44
CA VAL A 208 30.08 37.94 -29.81
C VAL A 208 29.68 38.49 -28.44
N PRO A 209 28.39 38.78 -28.18
CA PRO A 209 27.97 39.24 -26.86
C PRO A 209 28.15 38.11 -25.84
N GLY A 210 28.84 38.45 -24.76
CA GLY A 210 29.19 37.53 -23.68
C GLY A 210 27.97 36.83 -23.10
N ARG A 211 27.99 35.50 -23.14
CA ARG A 211 27.10 34.67 -22.35
C ARG A 211 27.63 34.71 -20.92
N GLY A 212 26.98 35.50 -20.07
CA GLY A 212 27.36 35.68 -18.68
C GLY A 212 27.57 34.34 -17.98
N GLY A 213 28.80 34.14 -17.47
CA GLY A 213 29.13 33.09 -16.54
C GLY A 213 28.44 33.37 -15.21
N GLY A 214 27.24 32.82 -15.05
CA GLY A 214 26.64 32.63 -13.74
C GLY A 214 27.16 31.33 -13.13
N PRO A 215 27.36 31.26 -11.80
CA PRO A 215 27.68 30.01 -11.12
C PRO A 215 26.60 28.95 -11.42
N PRO A 216 26.95 27.66 -11.43
CA PRO A 216 26.01 26.58 -11.72
C PRO A 216 24.81 26.66 -10.75
N PRO A 217 23.57 26.58 -11.24
CA PRO A 217 22.40 26.74 -10.38
C PRO A 217 22.36 25.65 -9.32
N HIS A 218 22.34 26.06 -8.05
CA HIS A 218 22.21 25.15 -6.93
C HIS A 218 20.88 24.39 -7.01
N PRO A 219 20.87 23.07 -6.73
CA PRO A 219 19.63 22.29 -6.69
C PRO A 219 18.66 22.92 -5.67
N GLY A 220 17.45 23.26 -6.12
CA GLY A 220 16.41 23.86 -5.28
C GLY A 220 16.14 25.36 -5.50
N GLN A 221 17.00 26.11 -6.19
CA GLN A 221 16.77 27.55 -6.44
C GLN A 221 15.48 27.83 -7.22
N ARG A 222 15.16 26.99 -8.23
CA ARG A 222 13.92 27.15 -9.02
C ARG A 222 12.67 27.09 -8.13
N GLY A 223 12.65 26.22 -7.12
CA GLY A 223 11.51 26.09 -6.21
C GLY A 223 11.32 27.32 -5.31
N LEU A 224 12.43 27.90 -4.82
CA LEU A 224 12.41 29.13 -4.03
C LEU A 224 11.96 30.35 -4.85
N ASP A 225 12.37 30.44 -6.12
CA ASP A 225 11.92 31.51 -7.02
C ASP A 225 10.42 31.42 -7.33
N PHE A 226 9.89 30.20 -7.47
CA PHE A 226 8.44 29.98 -7.60
C PHE A 226 7.69 30.33 -6.32
N ALA A 227 8.22 30.00 -5.14
CA ALA A 227 7.62 30.36 -3.86
C ALA A 227 7.60 31.88 -3.62
N ARG A 228 8.70 32.58 -3.97
CA ARG A 228 8.78 34.05 -3.89
C ARG A 228 7.79 34.73 -4.84
N ARG A 229 7.63 34.20 -6.06
CA ARG A 229 6.68 34.73 -7.05
C ARG A 229 5.22 34.53 -6.68
N ARG A 230 4.89 33.48 -5.92
CA ARG A 230 3.51 33.18 -5.53
C ARG A 230 3.03 33.94 -4.30
N GLY A 231 3.94 34.59 -3.56
CA GLY A 231 3.60 35.30 -2.32
C GLY A 231 3.15 34.34 -1.20
N PRO A 232 3.10 34.82 0.06
CA PRO A 232 2.59 34.02 1.18
C PRO A 232 1.09 33.74 0.98
N LEU A 233 0.70 32.47 1.04
CA LEU A 233 -0.71 32.09 1.15
C LEU A 233 -1.27 32.67 2.46
N PRO A 234 -2.44 33.33 2.44
CA PRO A 234 -3.05 33.82 3.67
C PRO A 234 -3.35 32.63 4.60
N PRO A 235 -3.17 32.81 5.93
CA PRO A 235 -3.48 31.76 6.88
C PRO A 235 -4.99 31.47 6.86
N SER A 236 -5.32 30.19 6.69
CA SER A 236 -6.65 29.62 6.94
C SER A 236 -6.84 29.33 8.43
#